data_AF-A0A397UCB9-F1
#
_entry.id   AF-A0A397UCB9-F1
#
_cell.length_a   1.000
_cell.length_b   1.000
_cell.length_c   1.000
_cell.angle_alpha   90.00
_cell.angle_beta   90.00
_cell.angle_gamma   90.00
#
_symmetry.space_group_name_H-M   'P 1'
#
loop_
_entity.id
_entity.type
_entity.pdbx_description
1 polymer ?
#
loop_
_entity_poly.entity_id
_entity_poly.type
_entity_poly.pdbx_seq_one_letter_code
_entity_poly.pdbx_strand_id
1 'polypeptide(L)'
;MINIENKSHPQLGESFSTQEEFFEAIRQYGLSQGFTIRYGKVDNRNKEKEIRKRTILCSREGTPVAKKDDDKPKRQRESKRCGCKYMVRASLNKENNKWYIIALQEIHNHAMIKQEELRFTQQERNLPDNVKK
;
A
#
# COMPACT_ATOMS: atom_id res chain seq x y z
N MET A 1 -0.04 24.84 -3.44
CA MET A 1 -1.10 24.23 -4.27
C MET A 1 -0.59 22.86 -4.64
N ILE A 2 -1.20 21.79 -4.13
CA ILE A 2 -0.72 20.43 -4.38
C ILE A 2 -1.32 20.00 -5.73
N ASN A 3 -0.50 19.58 -6.67
CA ASN A 3 -0.91 19.25 -8.03
C ASN A 3 -1.74 17.95 -8.03
N ILE A 4 -3.06 18.04 -8.24
CA ILE A 4 -4.03 16.92 -8.18
C ILE A 4 -4.24 16.32 -9.58
N GLU A 5 -3.20 16.17 -10.41
CA GLU A 5 -3.41 15.91 -11.84
C GLU A 5 -3.11 14.50 -12.37
N ASN A 6 -2.83 13.50 -11.54
CA ASN A 6 -2.94 12.12 -12.03
C ASN A 6 -3.46 11.16 -10.96
N LYS A 7 -4.78 11.15 -10.80
CA LYS A 7 -5.54 10.05 -10.16
C LYS A 7 -5.85 8.99 -11.20
N SER A 8 -4.88 8.59 -12.01
CA SER A 8 -5.09 7.54 -13.00
C SER A 8 -5.36 6.22 -12.29
N HIS A 9 -6.37 5.52 -12.79
CA HIS A 9 -6.58 4.11 -12.49
C HIS A 9 -5.32 3.32 -12.88
N PRO A 10 -4.77 2.47 -12.00
CA PRO A 10 -3.52 1.76 -12.26
C PRO A 10 -3.69 0.74 -13.38
N GLN A 11 -2.77 0.72 -14.34
CA GLN A 11 -2.87 -0.14 -15.53
C GLN A 11 -1.73 -1.15 -15.63
N LEU A 12 -2.01 -2.34 -16.18
CA LEU A 12 -0.96 -3.30 -16.52
C LEU A 12 0.03 -2.68 -17.51
N GLY A 13 1.32 -2.85 -17.25
CA GLY A 13 2.39 -2.26 -18.06
C GLY A 13 2.72 -0.81 -17.75
N GLU A 14 1.97 -0.14 -16.87
CA GLU A 14 2.32 1.20 -16.40
C GLU A 14 3.68 1.18 -15.70
N SER A 15 4.51 2.19 -16.00
CA SER A 15 5.91 2.23 -15.59
C SER A 15 6.20 3.39 -14.65
N PHE A 16 7.03 3.16 -13.64
CA PHE A 16 7.49 4.15 -12.67
C PHE A 16 9.02 4.15 -12.60
N SER A 17 9.61 5.30 -12.31
CA SER A 17 11.07 5.43 -12.21
C SER A 17 11.59 4.84 -10.90
N THR A 18 10.80 4.91 -9.83
CA THR A 18 11.19 4.40 -8.51
C THR A 18 10.09 3.57 -7.85
N GLN A 19 10.48 2.80 -6.83
CA GLN A 19 9.53 2.04 -6.02
C GLN A 19 8.61 2.98 -5.22
N GLU A 20 9.15 4.09 -4.72
CA GLU A 20 8.42 5.13 -3.98
C GLU A 20 7.38 5.82 -4.86
N GLU A 21 7.72 6.13 -6.11
CA GLU A 21 6.79 6.70 -7.08
C GLU A 21 5.64 5.75 -7.38
N PHE A 22 5.95 4.46 -7.63
CA PHE A 22 4.93 3.42 -7.76
C PHE A 22 4.02 3.37 -6.52
N PHE A 23 4.61 3.40 -5.31
CA PHE A 23 3.82 3.35 -4.09
C PHE A 23 2.91 4.56 -3.93
N GLU A 24 3.42 5.76 -4.18
CA GLU A 24 2.66 6.99 -4.03
C GLU A 24 1.54 7.08 -5.07
N ALA A 25 1.77 6.66 -6.32
CA ALA A 25 0.73 6.60 -7.34
C ALA A 25 -0.45 5.70 -6.89
N ILE A 26 -0.15 4.48 -6.43
CA ILE A 26 -1.21 3.57 -5.95
C ILE A 26 -1.84 4.09 -4.64
N ARG A 27 -1.07 4.79 -3.79
CA ARG A 27 -1.61 5.42 -2.57
C ARG A 27 -2.63 6.50 -2.91
N GLN A 28 -2.28 7.41 -3.82
CA GLN A 28 -3.16 8.50 -4.23
C GLN A 28 -4.42 7.97 -4.91
N TYR A 29 -4.29 6.96 -5.76
CA TYR A 29 -5.43 6.25 -6.32
C TYR A 29 -6.31 5.65 -5.21
N GLY A 30 -5.73 4.88 -4.28
CA GLY A 30 -6.46 4.27 -3.19
C GLY A 30 -7.22 5.27 -2.32
N LEU A 31 -6.56 6.37 -1.93
CA LEU A 31 -7.18 7.45 -1.17
C LEU A 31 -8.35 8.08 -1.95
N SER A 32 -8.19 8.32 -3.25
CA SER A 32 -9.28 8.86 -4.10
C SER A 32 -10.48 7.92 -4.19
N GLN A 33 -10.25 6.61 -4.09
CA GLN A 33 -11.28 5.58 -4.12
C GLN A 33 -11.80 5.19 -2.72
N GLY A 34 -11.30 5.83 -1.66
CA GLY A 34 -11.74 5.58 -0.29
C GLY A 34 -11.14 4.32 0.35
N PHE A 35 -9.95 3.88 -0.03
CA PHE A 35 -9.26 2.81 0.70
C PHE A 35 -7.79 3.16 0.95
N THR A 36 -7.19 2.43 1.87
CA THR A 36 -5.79 2.62 2.24
C THR A 36 -4.97 1.39 1.87
N ILE A 37 -3.69 1.58 1.57
CA ILE A 37 -2.83 0.54 1.00
C ILE A 37 -1.64 0.20 1.90
N ARG A 38 -1.01 -0.95 1.73
CA ARG A 38 0.19 -1.32 2.50
C ARG A 38 1.14 -2.10 1.62
N TYR A 39 2.42 -2.07 1.99
CA TYR A 39 3.36 -3.05 1.44
C TYR A 39 2.96 -4.47 1.85
N GLY A 40 2.91 -5.35 0.85
CA GLY A 40 2.92 -6.79 1.04
C GLY A 40 4.28 -7.29 1.51
N LYS A 41 4.35 -8.59 1.82
CA LYS A 41 5.63 -9.23 2.13
C LYS A 41 6.54 -9.19 0.92
N VAL A 42 7.84 -9.11 1.19
CA VAL A 42 8.88 -9.29 0.16
C VAL A 42 9.29 -10.75 0.22
N ASP A 43 8.84 -11.56 -0.73
CA ASP A 43 9.10 -13.01 -0.69
C ASP A 43 10.56 -13.38 -1.03
N ASN A 44 11.30 -12.54 -1.74
CA ASN A 44 12.68 -12.84 -2.13
C ASN A 44 13.58 -11.61 -1.97
N ARG A 45 14.35 -11.57 -0.88
CA ARG A 45 15.65 -10.88 -0.92
C ARG A 45 16.58 -11.83 -1.65
N ASN A 46 17.06 -11.47 -2.84
CA ASN A 46 18.16 -12.21 -3.46
C ASN A 46 19.38 -12.18 -2.50
N LYS A 47 20.43 -12.99 -2.73
CA LYS A 47 21.66 -12.96 -1.90
C LYS A 47 22.23 -11.54 -1.68
N GLU A 48 21.94 -10.62 -2.61
CA GLU A 48 22.31 -9.20 -2.61
C GLU A 48 21.30 -8.26 -1.91
N LYS A 49 20.24 -8.78 -1.28
CA LYS A 49 19.14 -8.01 -0.64
C LYS A 49 18.34 -7.05 -1.55
N GLU A 50 18.62 -7.01 -2.85
CA GLU A 50 17.85 -6.22 -3.82
C GLU A 50 16.40 -6.71 -3.92
N ILE A 51 15.47 -5.74 -3.89
CA ILE A 51 14.05 -6.00 -4.06
C ILE A 51 13.69 -5.77 -5.53
N ARG A 52 13.43 -6.86 -6.26
CA ARG A 52 13.06 -6.80 -7.69
C ARG A 52 11.56 -6.84 -7.94
N LYS A 53 10.77 -7.17 -6.91
CA LYS A 53 9.31 -7.24 -6.99
C LYS A 53 8.70 -6.65 -5.73
N ARG A 54 7.65 -5.85 -5.92
CA ARG A 54 6.88 -5.26 -4.82
C ARG A 54 5.41 -5.46 -5.05
N THR A 55 4.73 -5.84 -3.98
CA THR A 55 3.28 -5.98 -3.97
C THR A 55 2.71 -4.94 -3.01
N ILE A 56 1.73 -4.20 -3.48
CA ILE A 56 0.89 -3.29 -2.70
C ILE A 56 -0.46 -3.99 -2.51
N LEU A 57 -0.96 -3.94 -1.28
CA LEU A 57 -2.19 -4.63 -0.86
C LEU A 57 -3.14 -3.63 -0.21
N CYS A 58 -4.43 -3.92 -0.18
CA CYS A 58 -5.34 -3.16 0.67
C CYS A 58 -4.95 -3.33 2.16
N SER A 59 -5.14 -2.30 2.98
CA SER A 59 -4.94 -2.38 4.43
C SER A 59 -5.83 -3.43 5.11
N ARG A 60 -6.94 -3.83 4.48
CA ARG A 60 -7.85 -4.88 4.96
C ARG A 60 -7.59 -6.25 4.34
N GLU A 61 -6.49 -6.43 3.60
CA GLU A 61 -6.05 -7.72 3.06
C GLU A 61 -5.72 -8.72 4.17
N GLY A 62 -5.94 -10.00 3.86
CA GLY A 62 -5.55 -11.13 4.69
C GLY A 62 -6.47 -11.35 5.90
N THR A 63 -6.08 -12.30 6.75
CA THR A 63 -6.76 -12.56 8.03
C THR A 63 -6.00 -11.89 9.18
N PRO A 64 -6.69 -11.62 10.31
CA PRO A 64 -6.01 -11.25 11.54
C PRO A 64 -4.97 -12.31 11.89
N VAL A 65 -3.73 -11.90 12.12
CA VAL A 65 -2.72 -12.81 12.69
C VAL A 65 -3.10 -13.02 14.14
N ALA A 66 -3.27 -14.29 14.55
CA ALA A 66 -3.51 -14.64 15.94
C ALA A 66 -2.41 -14.02 16.81
N LYS A 67 -2.81 -13.31 17.87
CA LYS A 67 -1.86 -12.72 18.80
C LYS A 67 -1.16 -13.88 19.52
N LYS A 68 0.17 -13.95 19.43
CA LYS A 68 0.94 -14.79 20.35
C LYS A 68 0.81 -14.16 21.73
N ASP A 69 0.61 -15.01 22.73
CA ASP A 69 0.64 -14.65 24.14
C ASP A 69 2.05 -14.14 24.44
N ASP A 70 2.19 -12.81 24.48
CA ASP A 70 3.38 -12.16 25.02
C ASP A 70 2.90 -11.47 26.29
N ASP A 71 3.60 -11.67 27.39
CA ASP A 71 3.34 -11.17 28.74
C ASP A 71 3.29 -9.61 28.87
N LYS A 72 3.41 -8.89 27.75
CA LYS A 72 3.39 -7.43 27.72
C LYS A 72 1.98 -6.89 27.49
N PRO A 73 1.54 -5.85 28.24
CA PRO A 73 0.25 -5.21 28.01
C PRO A 73 0.24 -4.56 26.62
N LYS A 74 -0.38 -5.25 25.65
CA LYS A 74 -0.59 -4.75 24.28
C LYS A 74 -1.97 -4.11 24.19
N ARG A 75 -2.06 -2.93 23.58
CA ARG A 75 -3.34 -2.30 23.24
C ARG A 75 -4.21 -3.30 22.48
N GLN A 76 -5.42 -3.58 22.99
CA GLN A 76 -6.37 -4.49 22.38
C GLN A 76 -7.03 -3.84 21.16
N ARG A 77 -6.26 -3.61 20.09
CA ARG A 77 -6.82 -3.17 18.80
C ARG A 77 -7.19 -4.40 17.98
N GLU A 78 -8.45 -4.51 17.62
CA GLU A 78 -8.92 -5.52 16.67
C GLU A 78 -8.40 -5.20 15.27
N SER A 79 -8.05 -6.25 14.54
CA SER A 79 -7.58 -6.13 13.16
C SER A 79 -8.75 -5.82 12.24
N LYS A 80 -8.63 -4.78 11.40
CA LYS A 80 -9.63 -4.47 10.35
C LYS A 80 -9.49 -5.34 9.09
N ARG A 81 -8.70 -6.41 9.15
CA ARG A 81 -8.47 -7.32 8.02
C ARG A 81 -9.66 -8.24 7.81
N CYS A 82 -10.23 -8.20 6.61
CA CYS A 82 -11.43 -8.95 6.22
C CYS A 82 -11.19 -9.90 5.05
N GLY A 83 -9.93 -10.19 4.71
CA GLY A 83 -9.59 -11.01 3.54
C GLY A 83 -9.78 -10.28 2.20
N CYS A 84 -9.60 -8.95 2.19
CA CYS A 84 -9.65 -8.19 0.93
C CYS A 84 -8.62 -8.73 -0.06
N LYS A 85 -9.00 -8.82 -1.34
CA LYS A 85 -8.15 -9.39 -2.40
C LYS A 85 -7.44 -8.32 -3.24
N TYR A 86 -7.70 -7.04 -2.99
CA TYR A 86 -7.09 -5.97 -3.76
C TYR A 86 -5.56 -6.02 -3.67
N MET A 87 -4.91 -6.02 -4.83
CA MET A 87 -3.48 -6.19 -5.00
C MET A 87 -2.99 -5.47 -6.25
N VAL A 88 -1.86 -4.77 -6.15
CA VAL A 88 -1.09 -4.29 -7.29
C VAL A 88 0.33 -4.79 -7.14
N ARG A 89 0.88 -5.44 -8.16
CA ARG A 89 2.25 -5.95 -8.14
C ARG A 89 3.07 -5.32 -9.25
N ALA A 90 4.24 -4.79 -8.89
CA ALA A 90 5.22 -4.28 -9.82
C ALA A 90 6.53 -5.05 -9.76
N SER A 91 7.24 -5.09 -10.89
CA SER A 91 8.57 -5.68 -11.02
C SER A 91 9.54 -4.65 -11.59
N LEU A 92 10.77 -4.63 -11.06
CA LEU A 92 11.87 -3.85 -11.60
C LEU A 92 12.37 -4.52 -12.90
N ASN A 93 12.39 -3.77 -13.99
CA ASN A 93 13.10 -4.12 -15.21
C ASN A 93 14.56 -3.63 -15.08
N LYS A 94 15.52 -4.55 -15.23
CA LYS A 94 16.95 -4.27 -15.07
C LYS A 94 17.57 -3.49 -16.22
N GLU A 95 16.99 -3.56 -17.40
CA GLU A 95 17.56 -2.95 -18.61
C GLU A 95 17.41 -1.42 -18.57
N ASN A 96 16.28 -0.94 -18.05
CA ASN A 96 15.96 0.48 -17.98
C ASN A 96 15.77 1.00 -16.54
N ASN A 97 15.96 0.15 -15.53
CA ASN A 97 15.77 0.47 -14.10
C ASN A 97 14.39 1.04 -13.75
N LYS A 98 13.34 0.67 -14.50
CA LYS A 98 11.95 1.10 -14.24
C LYS A 98 11.11 -0.01 -13.63
N TRP A 99 10.14 0.37 -12.82
CA TRP A 99 9.16 -0.51 -12.21
C TRP A 99 7.92 -0.61 -13.09
N TYR A 100 7.50 -1.81 -13.47
CA TYR A 100 6.33 -2.05 -14.29
C TYR A 100 5.25 -2.79 -13.52
N ILE A 101 3.99 -2.37 -13.62
CA ILE A 101 2.86 -3.13 -13.09
C ILE A 101 2.71 -4.42 -13.90
N ILE A 102 2.87 -5.56 -13.23
CA ILE A 102 2.79 -6.90 -13.81
C ILE A 102 1.54 -7.68 -13.40
N ALA A 103 0.85 -7.25 -12.34
CA ALA A 103 -0.42 -7.85 -11.92
C ALA A 103 -1.30 -6.84 -11.19
N LEU A 104 -2.61 -6.92 -11.45
CA LEU A 104 -3.66 -6.14 -10.80
C LEU A 104 -4.77 -7.09 -10.36
N GLN A 105 -5.26 -6.90 -9.15
CA GLN A 105 -6.45 -7.52 -8.62
C GLN A 105 -7.27 -6.42 -7.95
N GLU A 106 -8.45 -6.14 -8.48
CA GLU A 106 -9.24 -4.96 -8.09
C GLU A 106 -10.45 -5.32 -7.21
N ILE A 107 -10.46 -6.54 -6.67
CA ILE A 107 -11.59 -7.06 -5.93
C ILE A 107 -11.51 -6.63 -4.46
N HIS A 108 -12.47 -5.81 -4.05
CA HIS A 108 -12.74 -5.47 -2.66
C HIS A 108 -13.94 -6.26 -2.13
N ASN A 109 -13.86 -6.71 -0.88
CA ASN A 109 -14.94 -7.39 -0.17
C ASN A 109 -15.45 -6.59 1.03
N HIS A 110 -15.21 -5.28 1.02
CA HIS A 110 -15.61 -4.36 2.08
C HIS A 110 -16.00 -3.01 1.50
N ALA A 111 -16.82 -2.26 2.24
CA ALA A 111 -17.14 -0.89 1.89
C ALA A 111 -15.89 0.00 1.92
N MET A 112 -15.87 0.98 1.01
CA MET A 112 -14.89 2.06 1.00
C MET A 112 -15.13 3.01 2.19
N ILE A 113 -14.07 3.65 2.62
CA ILE A 113 -14.04 4.68 3.65
C ILE A 113 -14.59 5.97 3.04
N LYS A 114 -15.49 6.65 3.75
CA LYS A 114 -15.98 7.96 3.34
C LYS A 114 -14.82 8.95 3.28
N GLN A 115 -14.84 9.87 2.32
CA GLN A 115 -13.77 10.85 2.13
C GLN A 115 -13.44 11.64 3.41
N GLU A 116 -14.48 11.99 4.16
CA GLU A 116 -14.39 12.67 5.45
C GLU A 116 -13.55 11.85 6.44
N GLU A 117 -13.75 10.54 6.48
CA GLU A 117 -13.12 9.63 7.43
C GLU A 117 -11.67 9.29 7.06
N LEU A 118 -11.22 9.59 5.84
CA LEU A 118 -9.85 9.33 5.40
C LEU A 118 -8.81 10.07 6.25
N ARG A 119 -9.13 11.29 6.71
CA ARG A 119 -8.27 12.11 7.59
C ARG A 119 -7.91 11.42 8.91
N PHE A 120 -8.76 10.49 9.36
CA PHE A 120 -8.54 9.72 10.59
C PHE A 120 -7.72 8.44 10.37
N THR A 121 -7.47 8.08 9.11
CA THR A 121 -6.64 6.92 8.79
C THR A 121 -5.18 7.20 9.11
N GLN A 122 -4.41 6.15 9.38
CA GLN A 122 -2.99 6.30 9.71
C GLN A 122 -2.16 6.82 8.52
N GLN A 123 -2.64 6.66 7.29
CA GLN A 123 -1.91 7.08 6.09
C GLN A 123 -2.03 8.58 5.82
N GLU A 124 -3.05 9.23 6.38
CA GLU A 124 -3.27 10.67 6.25
C GLU A 124 -2.80 11.46 7.48
N ARG A 125 -2.19 10.79 8.47
CA ARG A 125 -1.59 11.45 9.63
C ARG A 125 -0.26 12.09 9.23
N ASN A 126 -0.34 13.29 8.67
CA ASN A 126 0.84 14.12 8.44
C ASN A 126 1.24 14.79 9.76
N LEU A 127 2.38 14.39 10.31
CA LEU A 127 3.05 15.17 11.36
C LEU A 127 3.71 16.38 10.68
N PRO A 128 3.42 17.62 11.12
CA PRO A 128 4.11 18.80 10.60
C PRO A 128 5.61 18.66 10.86
N ASP A 129 6.44 19.11 9.92
CA ASP A 129 7.90 18.90 9.97
C ASP A 129 8.56 19.49 11.24
N ASN A 130 7.91 20.47 11.87
CA ASN A 130 8.31 21.04 13.16
C ASN A 130 8.31 20.03 14.34
N VAL A 131 7.62 18.89 14.22
CA VAL A 131 7.47 17.90 15.30
C VAL A 131 8.36 16.66 15.10
N LYS A 132 9.01 16.53 13.93
CA LYS A 132 9.97 15.44 13.66
C LYS A 132 11.33 15.82 14.27
N LYS A 133 11.50 15.52 15.57
CA LYS A 133 12.73 15.77 16.34
C LYS A 133 13.77 14.67 16.12
#